data_AF-A0A352WK94-F1
#
_entry.id   AF-A0A352WK94-F1
#
_cell.length_a   1.000
_cell.length_b   1.000
_cell.length_c   1.000
_cell.angle_alpha   90.00
_cell.angle_beta   90.00
_cell.angle_gamma   90.00
#
_symmetry.space_group_name_H-M   'P 1'
#
loop_
_entity.id
_entity.type
_entity.pdbx_description
1 polymer ?
#
loop_
_entity_poly.entity_id
_entity_poly.type
_entity_poly.pdbx_seq_one_letter_code
_entity_poly.pdbx_strand_id
1 'polypeptide(L)'
;MTSLEKRKRELKKKKMLLLIWSIFLILVGVGITLYVTNYKKIKDAVDKKNDTTKIYETNSDLEINMLVTTYLNAMTSCDQKTLQSVVTNPSQFDNMTVLLSRAQKIVGYSHIDCYTVKGIKENEILCYVIANISLKDVKSTPKDIMVYYIVKEANGEYRINNNVDAEISAFIDEKTLNDDIQALYKIVKDDEDKCYNEDKTLRDFYEKYQK
;
A
#
# COMPACT_ATOMS: atom_id res chain seq x y z
N MET A 1 1.67 54.52 -49.00
CA MET A 1 1.69 54.57 -47.52
C MET A 1 3.08 55.00 -47.08
N THR A 2 3.21 56.15 -46.41
CA THR A 2 4.51 56.80 -46.13
C THR A 2 5.25 56.16 -44.96
N SER A 3 6.58 56.32 -44.87
CA SER A 3 7.39 55.65 -43.83
C SER A 3 6.97 56.02 -42.39
N LEU A 4 6.44 57.23 -42.21
CA LEU A 4 5.91 57.77 -40.96
C LEU A 4 4.60 57.08 -40.52
N GLU A 5 3.70 56.78 -41.46
CA GLU A 5 2.44 56.08 -41.19
C GLU A 5 2.69 54.62 -40.79
N LYS A 6 3.64 53.96 -41.48
CA LYS A 6 4.06 52.59 -41.15
C LYS A 6 4.64 52.53 -39.74
N ARG A 7 5.51 53.47 -39.35
CA ARG A 7 6.10 53.54 -38.01
C ARG A 7 5.05 53.80 -36.91
N LYS A 8 4.07 54.68 -37.16
CA LYS A 8 2.95 54.92 -36.22
C LYS A 8 2.08 53.67 -36.05
N ARG A 9 1.81 52.93 -37.14
CA ARG A 9 1.03 51.69 -37.10
C ARG A 9 1.74 50.58 -36.33
N GLU A 10 3.05 50.43 -36.52
CA GLU A 10 3.88 49.47 -35.78
C GLU A 10 3.99 49.83 -34.30
N LEU A 11 4.14 51.12 -33.96
CA LEU A 11 4.10 51.58 -32.56
C LEU A 11 2.75 51.29 -31.90
N LYS A 12 1.62 51.51 -32.61
CA LYS A 12 0.28 51.16 -32.10
C LYS A 12 0.12 49.66 -31.89
N LYS A 13 0.60 48.82 -32.82
CA LYS A 13 0.58 47.35 -32.67
C LYS A 13 1.40 46.88 -31.47
N LYS A 14 2.63 47.40 -31.29
CA LYS A 14 3.48 47.05 -30.15
C LYS A 14 2.85 47.47 -28.82
N LYS A 15 2.25 48.67 -28.73
CA LYS A 15 1.51 49.10 -27.54
C LYS A 15 0.30 48.21 -27.25
N MET A 16 -0.44 47.81 -28.29
CA MET A 16 -1.58 46.90 -28.16
C MET A 16 -1.15 45.49 -27.72
N LEU A 17 -0.05 44.96 -28.26
CA LEU A 17 0.56 43.69 -27.83
C LEU A 17 0.98 43.73 -26.35
N LEU A 18 1.60 44.84 -25.90
CA LEU A 18 1.99 45.00 -24.49
C LEU A 18 0.77 45.03 -23.56
N LEU A 19 -0.34 45.67 -23.97
CA LEU A 19 -1.59 45.67 -23.20
C LEU A 19 -2.18 44.26 -23.09
N ILE A 20 -2.24 43.51 -24.20
CA ILE A 20 -2.74 42.12 -24.19
C ILE A 20 -1.85 41.24 -23.30
N TRP A 21 -0.53 41.37 -23.40
CA TRP A 21 0.41 40.64 -22.55
C TRP A 21 0.26 40.99 -21.06
N SER A 22 -0.02 42.26 -20.73
CA SER A 22 -0.27 42.66 -19.34
C SER A 22 -1.52 42.01 -18.76
N ILE A 23 -2.60 41.89 -19.55
CA ILE A 23 -3.85 41.24 -19.14
C ILE A 23 -3.64 39.73 -18.98
N PHE A 24 -2.87 39.11 -19.88
CA PHE A 24 -2.54 37.68 -19.79
C PHE A 24 -1.77 37.34 -18.51
N LEU A 25 -0.78 38.14 -18.14
CA LEU A 25 -0.02 37.93 -16.89
C LEU A 25 -0.89 38.04 -15.63
N ILE A 26 -1.86 38.97 -15.63
CA ILE A 26 -2.83 39.09 -14.54
C ILE A 26 -3.71 37.85 -14.45
N LEU A 27 -4.24 37.37 -15.57
CA LEU A 27 -5.08 36.15 -15.60
C LEU A 27 -4.32 34.90 -15.13
N VAL A 28 -3.05 34.76 -15.52
CA VAL A 28 -2.17 33.68 -15.05
C VAL A 28 -1.93 33.80 -13.54
N GLY A 29 -1.62 35.00 -13.03
CA GLY A 29 -1.42 35.22 -11.60
C GLY A 29 -2.66 34.91 -10.76
N VAL A 30 -3.85 35.32 -11.23
CA VAL A 30 -5.12 34.97 -10.58
C VAL A 30 -5.38 33.47 -10.66
N GLY A 31 -5.13 32.83 -11.80
CA GLY A 31 -5.25 31.38 -11.97
C GLY A 31 -4.34 30.59 -11.03
N ILE A 32 -3.06 30.99 -10.91
CA ILE A 32 -2.11 30.40 -9.96
C ILE A 32 -2.58 30.62 -8.52
N THR A 33 -3.05 31.82 -8.20
CA THR A 33 -3.55 32.12 -6.85
C THR A 33 -4.76 31.25 -6.50
N LEU A 34 -5.74 31.16 -7.41
CA LEU A 34 -6.92 30.29 -7.23
C LEU A 34 -6.52 28.82 -7.12
N TYR A 35 -5.60 28.35 -7.98
CA TYR A 35 -5.07 26.99 -7.94
C TYR A 35 -4.40 26.68 -6.59
N VAL A 36 -3.51 27.55 -6.11
CA VAL A 36 -2.81 27.39 -4.83
C VAL A 36 -3.78 27.45 -3.66
N THR A 37 -4.75 28.38 -3.67
CA THR A 37 -5.75 28.48 -2.59
C THR A 37 -6.67 27.26 -2.54
N ASN A 38 -7.08 26.72 -3.70
CA ASN A 38 -7.89 25.51 -3.75
C ASN A 38 -7.09 24.27 -3.35
N TYR A 39 -5.84 24.15 -3.83
CA TYR A 39 -4.92 23.09 -3.41
C TYR A 39 -4.70 23.11 -1.89
N LYS A 40 -4.44 24.29 -1.32
CA LYS A 40 -4.28 24.47 0.12
C LYS A 40 -5.56 24.14 0.89
N LYS A 41 -6.73 24.55 0.40
CA LYS A 41 -8.02 24.22 1.02
C LYS A 41 -8.33 22.72 0.99
N ILE A 42 -7.95 22.02 -0.08
CA ILE A 42 -8.06 20.56 -0.19
C ILE A 42 -7.08 19.89 0.78
N LYS A 43 -5.81 20.33 0.79
CA LYS A 43 -4.79 19.81 1.70
C LYS A 43 -5.19 20.02 3.16
N ASP A 44 -5.62 21.23 3.53
CA ASP A 44 -6.07 21.55 4.89
C ASP A 44 -7.35 20.77 5.27
N ALA A 45 -8.21 20.40 4.31
CA ALA A 45 -9.37 19.55 4.55
C ALA A 45 -9.00 18.06 4.72
N VAL A 46 -7.98 17.58 4.00
CA VAL A 46 -7.38 16.25 4.20
C VAL A 46 -6.66 16.19 5.55
N ASP A 47 -5.88 17.23 5.88
CA ASP A 47 -5.11 17.33 7.12
C ASP A 47 -6.06 17.54 8.34
N LYS A 48 -7.18 18.25 8.20
CA LYS A 48 -8.22 18.37 9.25
C LYS A 48 -9.09 17.12 9.43
N LYS A 49 -9.13 16.20 8.45
CA LYS A 49 -9.78 14.89 8.61
C LYS A 49 -8.92 13.93 9.45
N ASN A 50 -7.64 14.25 9.68
CA ASN A 50 -6.69 13.45 10.48
C ASN A 50 -6.71 13.80 11.99
N ASP A 51 -7.90 14.04 12.56
CA ASP A 51 -8.13 14.01 14.02
C ASP A 51 -9.16 12.92 14.36
N THR A 52 -8.95 11.75 13.76
CA THR A 52 -9.67 10.50 14.02
C THR A 52 -8.63 9.41 14.24
N THR A 53 -8.73 8.71 15.37
CA THR A 53 -7.98 7.49 15.64
C THR A 53 -8.05 6.56 14.43
N LYS A 54 -6.90 6.11 13.94
CA LYS A 54 -6.82 5.14 12.83
C LYS A 54 -7.71 3.93 13.11
N ILE A 55 -8.27 3.31 12.08
CA ILE A 55 -9.12 2.12 12.29
C ILE A 55 -8.35 0.87 12.77
N TYR A 56 -7.02 0.94 12.76
CA TYR A 56 -6.13 -0.13 13.20
C TYR A 56 -5.22 0.30 14.35
N GLU A 57 -4.76 -0.67 15.10
CA GLU A 57 -3.63 -0.55 16.02
C GLU A 57 -2.38 -1.18 15.40
N THR A 58 -1.21 -0.60 15.65
CA THR A 58 0.07 -1.10 15.10
C THR A 58 0.84 -1.84 16.17
N ASN A 59 1.09 -3.13 15.95
CA ASN A 59 1.88 -4.01 16.81
C ASN A 59 1.43 -4.02 18.29
N SER A 60 0.16 -3.73 18.58
CA SER A 60 -0.34 -3.60 19.95
C SER A 60 -0.58 -4.94 20.66
N ASP A 61 -0.88 -6.00 19.90
CA ASP A 61 -1.14 -7.34 20.42
C ASP A 61 0.04 -8.28 20.18
N LEU A 62 0.78 -8.60 21.25
CA LEU A 62 1.96 -9.45 21.17
C LEU A 62 1.64 -10.89 20.75
N GLU A 63 0.49 -11.45 21.14
CA GLU A 63 0.11 -12.81 20.75
C GLU A 63 -0.13 -12.90 19.25
N ILE A 64 -0.80 -11.89 18.68
CA ILE A 64 -1.03 -11.78 17.24
C ILE A 64 0.28 -11.56 16.48
N ASN A 65 1.15 -10.68 16.97
CA ASN A 65 2.46 -10.44 16.35
C ASN A 65 3.31 -11.73 16.29
N MET A 66 3.32 -12.50 17.38
CA MET A 66 4.04 -13.77 17.45
C MET A 66 3.41 -14.84 16.54
N LEU A 67 2.08 -14.94 16.50
CA LEU A 67 1.35 -15.86 15.63
C LEU A 67 1.70 -15.61 14.15
N VAL A 68 1.58 -14.36 13.70
CA VAL A 68 1.88 -13.96 12.32
C VAL A 68 3.35 -14.22 11.99
N THR A 69 4.28 -13.83 12.87
CA THR A 69 5.72 -14.05 12.66
C THR A 69 6.04 -15.54 12.56
N THR A 70 5.45 -16.36 13.45
CA THR A 70 5.62 -17.82 13.45
C THR A 70 5.09 -18.42 12.15
N TYR A 71 3.91 -18.01 11.71
CA TYR A 71 3.31 -18.48 10.47
C TYR A 71 4.17 -18.13 9.24
N LEU A 72 4.60 -16.87 9.10
CA LEU A 72 5.42 -16.42 7.97
C LEU A 72 6.78 -17.13 7.93
N ASN A 73 7.43 -17.31 9.07
CA ASN A 73 8.68 -18.07 9.16
C ASN A 73 8.45 -19.53 8.75
N ALA A 74 7.40 -20.18 9.24
CA ALA A 74 7.07 -21.56 8.90
C ALA A 74 6.71 -21.73 7.42
N MET A 75 6.09 -20.73 6.79
CA MET A 75 5.84 -20.71 5.35
C MET A 75 7.15 -20.73 4.55
N THR A 76 8.18 -20.00 4.99
CA THR A 76 9.49 -19.95 4.31
C THR A 76 10.35 -21.17 4.57
N SER A 77 10.34 -21.71 5.79
CA SER A 77 11.09 -22.92 6.16
C SER A 77 10.38 -24.22 5.77
N CYS A 78 9.14 -24.13 5.27
CA CYS A 78 8.27 -25.27 4.98
C CYS A 78 8.06 -26.18 6.21
N ASP A 79 7.97 -25.60 7.40
CA ASP A 79 7.70 -26.32 8.65
C ASP A 79 6.21 -26.67 8.75
N GLN A 80 5.86 -27.83 8.19
CA GLN A 80 4.50 -28.36 8.15
C GLN A 80 3.86 -28.45 9.55
N LYS A 81 4.61 -28.92 10.55
CA LYS A 81 4.09 -29.11 11.91
C LYS A 81 3.70 -27.77 12.52
N THR A 82 4.57 -26.77 12.40
CA THR A 82 4.29 -25.42 12.90
C THR A 82 3.10 -24.82 12.16
N LEU A 83 3.04 -24.92 10.83
CA LEU A 83 1.91 -24.42 10.03
C LEU A 83 0.57 -25.03 10.45
N GLN A 84 0.52 -26.35 10.57
CA GLN A 84 -0.67 -27.08 11.06
C GLN A 84 -1.07 -26.64 12.47
N SER A 85 -0.11 -26.27 13.31
CA SER A 85 -0.38 -25.86 14.69
C SER A 85 -0.91 -24.43 14.85
N VAL A 86 -0.79 -23.56 13.84
CA VAL A 86 -1.14 -22.13 13.93
C VAL A 86 -2.34 -21.72 13.07
N VAL A 87 -2.97 -22.66 12.37
CA VAL A 87 -4.16 -22.42 11.54
C VAL A 87 -5.40 -23.15 12.05
N THR A 88 -6.58 -22.72 11.59
CA THR A 88 -7.87 -23.36 11.94
C THR A 88 -8.11 -24.66 11.18
N ASN A 89 -7.58 -24.80 9.97
CA ASN A 89 -7.68 -26.01 9.16
C ASN A 89 -6.30 -26.59 8.80
N PRO A 90 -5.75 -27.48 9.64
CA PRO A 90 -4.43 -28.09 9.42
C PRO A 90 -4.32 -28.88 8.11
N SER A 91 -5.42 -29.45 7.61
CA SER A 91 -5.41 -30.33 6.43
C SER A 91 -4.97 -29.62 5.15
N GLN A 92 -5.07 -28.29 5.09
CA GLN A 92 -4.54 -27.52 3.97
C GLN A 92 -3.02 -27.65 3.80
N PHE A 93 -2.31 -28.04 4.85
CA PHE A 93 -0.88 -28.29 4.84
C PHE A 93 -0.53 -29.78 4.76
N ASP A 94 -1.49 -30.69 4.56
CA ASP A 94 -1.17 -32.11 4.36
C ASP A 94 -0.34 -32.33 3.08
N ASN A 95 -0.57 -31.51 2.06
CA ASN A 95 0.24 -31.47 0.84
C ASN A 95 1.04 -30.18 0.73
N MET A 96 2.35 -30.29 0.98
CA MET A 96 3.29 -29.17 0.99
C MET A 96 3.83 -28.79 -0.39
N THR A 97 3.43 -29.46 -1.48
CA THR A 97 4.05 -29.30 -2.82
C THR A 97 4.01 -27.84 -3.31
N VAL A 98 2.86 -27.18 -3.16
CA VAL A 98 2.70 -25.78 -3.59
C VAL A 98 3.58 -24.86 -2.73
N LEU A 99 3.65 -25.12 -1.42
CA LEU A 99 4.47 -24.31 -0.52
C LEU A 99 5.96 -24.48 -0.78
N LEU A 100 6.42 -25.70 -1.01
CA LEU A 100 7.81 -25.99 -1.39
C LEU A 100 8.21 -25.26 -2.68
N SER A 101 7.31 -25.20 -3.67
CA SER A 101 7.54 -24.42 -4.89
C SER A 101 7.61 -22.91 -4.63
N ARG A 102 6.76 -22.39 -3.72
CA ARG A 102 6.79 -20.98 -3.30
C ARG A 102 8.07 -20.63 -2.54
N ALA A 103 8.50 -21.49 -1.62
CA ALA A 103 9.71 -21.28 -0.79
C ALA A 103 11.01 -21.26 -1.61
N GLN A 104 11.01 -21.80 -2.84
CA GLN A 104 12.12 -21.64 -3.78
C GLN A 104 12.26 -20.21 -4.31
N LYS A 105 11.23 -19.37 -4.16
CA LYS A 105 11.16 -18.00 -4.68
C LYS A 105 11.17 -16.96 -3.56
N ILE A 106 10.38 -17.19 -2.50
CA ILE A 106 10.32 -16.34 -1.32
C ILE A 106 11.12 -17.03 -0.22
N VAL A 107 12.27 -16.47 0.13
CA VAL A 107 13.25 -17.11 1.03
C VAL A 107 13.22 -16.54 2.44
N GLY A 108 12.42 -15.50 2.69
CA GLY A 108 12.32 -14.90 4.02
C GLY A 108 11.35 -13.73 4.10
N TYR A 109 10.90 -13.45 5.32
CA TYR A 109 10.22 -12.22 5.70
C TYR A 109 11.02 -11.55 6.83
N SER A 110 11.07 -10.22 6.84
CA SER A 110 11.72 -9.43 7.89
C SER A 110 10.94 -8.13 8.11
N HIS A 111 11.20 -7.44 9.23
CA HIS A 111 10.51 -6.18 9.57
C HIS A 111 8.99 -6.32 9.47
N ILE A 112 8.45 -7.31 10.20
CA ILE A 112 7.03 -7.67 10.16
C ILE A 112 6.27 -6.75 11.11
N ASP A 113 5.39 -5.93 10.55
CA ASP A 113 4.47 -5.07 11.29
C ASP A 113 3.02 -5.56 11.10
N CYS A 114 2.30 -5.72 12.20
CA CYS A 114 0.89 -6.09 12.23
C CYS A 114 0.02 -4.86 12.49
N TYR A 115 -0.99 -4.68 11.65
CA TYR A 115 -1.99 -3.62 11.73
C TYR A 115 -3.35 -4.26 11.97
N THR A 116 -3.79 -4.27 13.23
CA THR A 116 -4.95 -5.04 13.68
C THR A 116 -6.21 -4.19 13.70
N VAL A 117 -7.26 -4.70 13.07
CA VAL A 117 -8.62 -4.17 13.06
C VAL A 117 -9.52 -5.20 13.74
N LYS A 118 -10.51 -4.74 14.51
CA LYS A 118 -11.52 -5.64 15.08
C LYS A 118 -12.21 -6.44 13.97
N GLY A 119 -12.40 -7.73 14.18
CA GLY A 119 -13.13 -8.61 13.25
C GLY A 119 -14.64 -8.44 13.35
N ILE A 120 -15.37 -9.33 12.68
CA ILE A 120 -16.84 -9.39 12.65
C ILE A 120 -17.38 -9.67 14.06
N LYS A 121 -16.71 -10.56 14.83
CA LYS A 121 -17.02 -10.83 16.24
C LYS A 121 -15.90 -10.33 17.16
N GLU A 122 -16.21 -10.13 18.44
CA GLU A 122 -15.27 -9.57 19.43
C GLU A 122 -13.98 -10.40 19.61
N ASN A 123 -14.05 -11.72 19.35
CA ASN A 123 -12.91 -12.63 19.45
C ASN A 123 -12.19 -12.88 18.10
N GLU A 124 -12.48 -12.07 17.09
CA GLU A 124 -11.92 -12.17 15.75
C GLU A 124 -11.16 -10.89 15.41
N ILE A 125 -10.08 -11.01 14.64
CA ILE A 125 -9.17 -9.93 14.30
C ILE A 125 -8.88 -10.00 12.81
N LEU A 126 -8.98 -8.87 12.12
CA LEU A 126 -8.44 -8.68 10.78
C LEU A 126 -7.06 -8.06 10.91
N CYS A 127 -6.04 -8.73 10.41
CA CYS A 127 -4.66 -8.28 10.49
C CYS A 127 -4.12 -8.02 9.08
N TYR A 128 -3.76 -6.76 8.81
CA TYR A 128 -2.92 -6.40 7.67
C TYR A 128 -1.47 -6.48 8.12
N VAL A 129 -0.65 -7.23 7.41
CA VAL A 129 0.74 -7.49 7.76
C VAL A 129 1.62 -6.90 6.68
N ILE A 130 2.45 -5.92 7.04
CA ILE A 130 3.49 -5.41 6.14
C ILE A 130 4.81 -6.04 6.54
N ALA A 131 5.50 -6.63 5.58
CA ALA A 131 6.84 -7.18 5.81
C ALA A 131 7.74 -6.91 4.61
N ASN A 132 9.05 -6.81 4.85
CA ASN A 132 10.05 -6.86 3.79
C ASN A 132 10.23 -8.32 3.33
N ILE A 133 10.07 -8.58 2.04
CA ILE A 133 10.24 -9.91 1.44
C ILE A 133 11.66 -10.08 0.90
N SER A 134 12.29 -11.19 1.27
CA SER A 134 13.51 -11.66 0.62
C SER A 134 13.15 -12.60 -0.52
N LEU A 135 13.52 -12.22 -1.75
CA LEU A 135 13.32 -13.04 -2.94
C LEU A 135 14.64 -13.72 -3.35
N LYS A 136 14.54 -14.94 -3.88
CA LYS A 136 15.72 -15.69 -4.33
C LYS A 136 16.43 -14.95 -5.46
N ASP A 137 17.75 -14.80 -5.30
CA ASP A 137 18.65 -14.13 -6.24
C ASP A 137 18.33 -12.64 -6.49
N VAL A 138 17.60 -11.99 -5.57
CA VAL A 138 17.27 -10.55 -5.60
C VAL A 138 18.00 -9.81 -4.48
N LYS A 139 18.51 -8.60 -4.77
CA LYS A 139 19.27 -7.80 -3.81
C LYS A 139 18.40 -6.96 -2.88
N SER A 140 17.36 -6.34 -3.44
CA SER A 140 16.39 -5.55 -2.68
C SER A 140 15.45 -6.46 -1.88
N THR A 141 14.85 -5.89 -0.82
CA THR A 141 13.83 -6.54 -0.01
C THR A 141 12.55 -5.71 -0.03
N PRO A 142 11.79 -5.70 -1.15
CA PRO A 142 10.59 -4.88 -1.26
C PRO A 142 9.57 -5.24 -0.18
N LYS A 143 8.76 -4.27 0.23
CA LYS A 143 7.62 -4.51 1.10
C LYS A 143 6.52 -5.26 0.35
N ASP A 144 5.80 -6.10 1.09
CA ASP A 144 4.55 -6.72 0.67
C ASP A 144 3.53 -6.55 1.79
N ILE A 145 2.24 -6.66 1.44
CA ILE A 145 1.12 -6.62 2.37
C ILE A 145 0.29 -7.90 2.26
N MET A 146 0.23 -8.64 3.36
CA MET A 146 -0.57 -9.84 3.49
C MET A 146 -1.76 -9.57 4.40
N VAL A 147 -2.87 -10.25 4.16
CA VAL A 147 -4.09 -10.08 4.94
C VAL A 147 -4.46 -11.41 5.58
N TYR A 148 -4.63 -11.41 6.90
CA TYR A 148 -5.03 -12.59 7.65
C TYR A 148 -6.25 -12.28 8.50
N TYR A 149 -7.23 -13.19 8.44
CA TYR A 149 -8.30 -13.23 9.41
C TYR A 149 -7.91 -14.18 10.54
N ILE A 150 -7.98 -13.74 11.78
CA ILE A 150 -7.50 -14.47 12.95
C ILE A 150 -8.68 -14.65 13.90
N VAL A 151 -8.84 -15.85 14.43
CA VAL A 151 -9.92 -16.20 15.36
C VAL A 151 -9.34 -16.72 16.65
N LYS A 152 -9.99 -16.38 17.78
CA LYS A 152 -9.69 -17.00 19.06
C LYS A 152 -10.53 -18.26 19.23
N GLU A 153 -9.87 -19.40 19.33
CA GLU A 153 -10.50 -20.70 19.56
C GLU A 153 -11.07 -20.82 20.98
N ALA A 154 -11.89 -21.83 21.22
CA ALA A 154 -12.50 -22.09 22.53
C ALA A 154 -11.47 -22.35 23.65
N ASN A 155 -10.27 -22.82 23.30
CA ASN A 155 -9.16 -23.02 24.25
C ASN A 155 -8.41 -21.71 24.59
N GLY A 156 -8.81 -20.59 23.99
CA GLY A 156 -8.19 -19.27 24.20
C GLY A 156 -7.00 -18.97 23.30
N GLU A 157 -6.58 -19.87 22.42
CA GLU A 157 -5.48 -19.64 21.49
C GLU A 157 -5.96 -18.93 20.22
N TYR A 158 -5.16 -17.98 19.71
CA TYR A 158 -5.39 -17.39 18.40
C TYR A 158 -4.87 -18.28 17.27
N ARG A 159 -5.64 -18.39 16.19
CA ARG A 159 -5.27 -19.12 14.96
C ARG A 159 -5.60 -18.32 13.72
N ILE A 160 -4.77 -18.45 12.69
CA ILE A 160 -5.07 -17.89 11.37
C ILE A 160 -6.19 -18.71 10.75
N ASN A 161 -7.31 -18.06 10.43
CA ASN A 161 -8.39 -18.68 9.69
C ASN A 161 -8.03 -18.80 8.21
N ASN A 162 -7.62 -20.00 7.81
CA ASN A 162 -7.28 -20.33 6.43
C ASN A 162 -8.47 -20.87 5.62
N ASN A 163 -9.68 -20.87 6.19
CA ASN A 163 -10.94 -21.14 5.50
C ASN A 163 -11.79 -19.86 5.46
N VAL A 164 -11.37 -18.89 4.65
CA VAL A 164 -12.11 -17.64 4.44
C VAL A 164 -13.38 -17.91 3.64
N ASP A 165 -14.54 -17.67 4.23
CA ASP A 165 -15.84 -17.78 3.56
C ASP A 165 -16.26 -16.44 2.92
N ALA A 166 -17.46 -16.42 2.33
CA ALA A 166 -17.97 -15.24 1.64
C ALA A 166 -18.24 -14.05 2.57
N GLU A 167 -18.62 -14.29 3.83
CA GLU A 167 -18.89 -13.23 4.80
C GLU A 167 -17.57 -12.56 5.22
N ILE A 168 -16.56 -13.38 5.55
CA ILE A 168 -15.22 -12.89 5.90
C ILE A 168 -14.58 -12.18 4.70
N SER A 169 -14.73 -12.72 3.49
CA SER A 169 -14.21 -12.07 2.27
C SER A 169 -14.83 -10.69 2.06
N ALA A 170 -16.15 -10.57 2.17
CA ALA A 170 -16.84 -9.29 2.01
C ALA A 170 -16.42 -8.28 3.09
N PHE A 171 -16.21 -8.73 4.32
CA PHE A 171 -15.70 -7.89 5.40
C PHE A 171 -14.27 -7.40 5.13
N ILE A 172 -13.37 -8.28 4.67
CA ILE A 172 -12.01 -7.90 4.28
C ILE A 172 -12.05 -6.86 3.16
N ASP A 173 -12.87 -7.06 2.13
CA ASP A 173 -13.01 -6.11 1.01
C ASP A 173 -13.50 -4.74 1.49
N GLU A 174 -14.52 -4.70 2.35
CA GLU A 174 -15.04 -3.47 2.94
C GLU A 174 -13.96 -2.72 3.73
N LYS A 175 -13.23 -3.40 4.63
CA LYS A 175 -12.19 -2.76 5.44
C LYS A 175 -10.99 -2.33 4.61
N THR A 176 -10.68 -3.07 3.55
CA THR A 176 -9.59 -2.73 2.64
C THR A 176 -9.84 -1.40 1.94
N LEU A 177 -11.09 -1.05 1.63
CA LEU A 177 -11.45 0.22 1.01
C LEU A 177 -11.34 1.44 1.95
N ASN A 178 -11.07 1.24 3.24
CA ASN A 178 -10.92 2.35 4.18
C ASN A 178 -9.66 3.19 3.88
N ASP A 179 -9.77 4.52 3.99
CA ASP A 179 -8.69 5.48 3.72
C ASP A 179 -7.39 5.14 4.48
N ASP A 180 -7.47 4.73 5.75
CA ASP A 180 -6.30 4.39 6.57
C ASP A 180 -5.57 3.14 6.06
N ILE A 181 -6.33 2.16 5.56
CA ILE A 181 -5.78 0.92 4.99
C ILE A 181 -5.23 1.17 3.59
N GLN A 182 -5.93 1.97 2.77
CA GLN A 182 -5.42 2.41 1.46
C GLN A 182 -4.09 3.17 1.59
N ALA A 183 -3.90 3.92 2.69
CA ALA A 183 -2.61 4.53 2.99
C ALA A 183 -1.49 3.50 3.25
N LEU A 184 -1.79 2.36 3.89
CA LEU A 184 -0.85 1.25 4.04
C LEU A 184 -0.46 0.63 2.69
N TYR A 185 -1.44 0.35 1.82
CA TYR A 185 -1.18 -0.13 0.46
C TYR A 185 -0.33 0.85 -0.35
N LYS A 186 -0.55 2.16 -0.18
CA LYS A 186 0.26 3.18 -0.83
C LYS A 186 1.72 3.15 -0.37
N ILE A 187 1.98 2.98 0.92
CA ILE A 187 3.35 2.86 1.46
C ILE A 187 4.07 1.67 0.81
N VAL A 188 3.39 0.53 0.72
CA VAL A 188 3.94 -0.69 0.10
C VAL A 188 4.21 -0.46 -1.38
N LYS A 189 3.24 0.11 -2.12
CA LYS A 189 3.38 0.39 -3.55
C LYS A 189 4.54 1.33 -3.86
N ASP A 190 4.70 2.39 -3.07
CA ASP A 190 5.77 3.37 -3.24
C ASP A 190 7.15 2.72 -2.98
N ASP A 191 7.25 1.79 -2.02
CA ASP A 191 8.47 1.01 -1.74
C ASP A 191 8.77 0.01 -2.88
N GLU A 192 7.77 -0.75 -3.34
CA GLU A 192 7.89 -1.66 -4.47
C GLU A 192 8.35 -0.95 -5.74
N ASP A 193 7.77 0.20 -6.09
CA ASP A 193 8.16 0.99 -7.25
C ASP A 193 9.60 1.48 -7.14
N LYS A 194 10.00 1.92 -5.95
CA LYS A 194 11.38 2.32 -5.70
C LYS A 194 12.33 1.14 -5.92
N CYS A 195 12.06 0.00 -5.28
CA CYS A 195 12.88 -1.20 -5.43
C CYS A 195 12.93 -1.67 -6.89
N TYR A 196 11.80 -1.67 -7.60
CA TYR A 196 11.73 -2.08 -9.00
C TYR A 196 12.58 -1.18 -9.91
N ASN A 197 12.55 0.13 -9.69
CA ASN A 197 13.31 1.08 -10.49
C ASN A 197 14.82 1.00 -10.20
N GLU A 198 15.20 0.78 -8.95
CA GLU A 198 16.60 0.79 -8.51
C GLU A 198 17.31 -0.57 -8.66
N ASP A 199 16.60 -1.70 -8.55
CA ASP A 199 17.19 -3.04 -8.53
C ASP A 199 16.88 -3.85 -9.80
N LYS A 200 17.91 -4.03 -10.64
CA LYS A 200 17.82 -4.88 -11.83
C LYS A 200 17.48 -6.34 -11.49
N THR A 201 17.98 -6.87 -10.39
CA THR A 201 17.76 -8.28 -10.03
C THR A 201 16.30 -8.55 -9.68
N LEU A 202 15.60 -7.57 -9.08
CA LEU A 202 14.16 -7.64 -8.85
C LEU A 202 13.38 -7.62 -10.16
N ARG A 203 13.76 -6.78 -11.12
CA ARG A 203 13.12 -6.75 -12.45
C ARG A 203 13.29 -8.08 -13.18
N ASP A 204 14.53 -8.61 -13.20
CA ASP A 204 14.84 -9.89 -13.83
C ASP A 204 14.04 -11.05 -13.17
N PHE A 205 13.84 -10.98 -11.84
CA PHE A 205 13.00 -11.93 -11.12
C PHE A 205 11.53 -11.88 -11.61
N TYR A 206 10.93 -10.69 -11.72
CA TYR A 206 9.55 -10.56 -12.21
C TYR A 206 9.39 -11.04 -13.66
N GLU A 207 10.32 -10.68 -14.54
CA GLU A 207 10.31 -11.13 -15.95
C GLU A 207 10.36 -12.66 -16.08
N LYS A 208 11.10 -13.33 -15.18
CA LYS A 208 11.23 -14.80 -15.16
C LYS A 208 9.93 -15.51 -14.73
N TYR A 209 9.13 -14.90 -13.87
CA TYR A 209 7.98 -15.55 -13.22
C TYR A 209 6.60 -15.00 -13.63
N GLN A 210 6.53 -13.97 -14.47
CA GLN A 210 5.27 -13.45 -15.05
C GLN A 210 4.90 -14.05 -16.43
N LYS A 211 5.67 -15.03 -16.95
CA LYS A 211 5.30 -15.86 -18.11
C LYS A 211 4.59 -17.14 -17.67
#